data_AF-A0A7K4B937-F1
#
_entry.id   AF-A0A7K4B937-F1
#
_cell.length_a   1.000
_cell.length_b   1.000
_cell.length_c   1.000
_cell.angle_alpha   90.00
_cell.angle_beta   90.00
_cell.angle_gamma   90.00
#
_symmetry.space_group_name_H-M   'P 1'
#
loop_
_entity.id
_entity.type
_entity.pdbx_description
1 polymer ?
#
loop_
_entity_poly.entity_id
_entity_poly.type
_entity_poly.pdbx_seq_one_letter_code
_entity_poly.pdbx_strand_id
1 'polypeptide(L)' 'AGIITANMVKPGATIIDVGTNQVEGKLCGDVDFEEVVSIAGAITPVPGGVGPMTIASLMENTADIARNRCGHLM' A
#
# COMPACT_ATOMS: atom_id res chain seq x y z
N ALA A 1 -3.37 -6.67 12.86
CA ALA A 1 -3.96 -5.42 12.36
C ALA A 1 -3.91 -4.37 13.48
N GLY A 2 -3.69 -3.10 13.13
CA GLY A 2 -3.68 -2.00 14.10
C GLY A 2 -2.47 -1.96 15.05
N ILE A 3 -1.30 -2.40 14.61
CA ILE A 3 -0.06 -2.34 15.41
C ILE A 3 0.53 -0.93 15.45
N ILE A 4 0.22 -0.08 14.47
CA ILE A 4 0.63 1.34 14.44
C ILE A 4 -0.54 2.19 14.92
N THR A 5 -0.35 2.85 16.06
CA THR A 5 -1.37 3.65 16.76
C THR A 5 -1.05 5.15 16.70
N ALA A 6 -2.03 6.00 17.05
CA ALA A 6 -1.94 7.47 16.96
C ALA A 6 -0.69 8.09 17.61
N ASN A 7 -0.27 7.59 18.78
CA ASN A 7 0.90 8.08 19.51
C ASN A 7 2.25 7.77 18.83
N MET A 8 2.27 6.90 17.82
CA MET A 8 3.46 6.57 17.05
C MET A 8 3.64 7.49 15.84
N VAL A 9 2.63 8.30 15.51
CA VAL A 9 2.56 9.07 14.27
C VAL A 9 2.84 10.55 14.54
N LYS A 10 3.80 11.11 13.80
CA LYS A 10 4.07 12.54 13.81
C LYS A 10 2.92 13.30 13.12
N PRO A 11 2.41 14.41 13.68
CA PRO A 11 1.41 15.23 13.00
C PRO A 11 1.83 15.64 11.58
N GLY A 12 0.94 15.41 10.61
CA GLY A 12 1.18 15.68 9.20
C GLY A 12 2.02 14.63 8.47
N ALA A 13 2.39 13.51 9.09
CA ALA A 13 3.14 12.44 8.42
C ALA A 13 2.35 11.81 7.28
N THR A 14 3.06 11.37 6.24
CA THR A 14 2.52 10.49 5.20
C THR A 14 2.70 9.04 5.64
N ILE A 15 1.59 8.31 5.73
CA ILE A 15 1.55 6.91 6.12
C ILE A 15 1.28 6.06 4.87
N ILE A 16 2.16 5.09 4.62
CA ILE A 16 2.00 4.08 3.58
C ILE A 16 1.82 2.74 4.29
N ASP A 17 0.59 2.27 4.37
CA ASP A 17 0.20 1.00 4.97
C ASP A 17 0.29 -0.12 3.93
N VAL A 18 1.37 -0.91 4.03
CA VAL A 18 1.63 -2.08 3.17
C VAL A 18 1.05 -3.36 3.80
N GLY A 19 0.62 -3.28 5.07
CA GLY A 19 0.09 -4.39 5.83
C GLY A 19 -1.15 -4.97 5.18
N THR A 20 -1.23 -6.30 5.14
CA THR A 20 -2.40 -7.02 4.63
C THR A 20 -2.77 -8.09 5.64
N ASN A 21 -3.78 -7.81 6.44
CA ASN A 21 -4.31 -8.70 7.46
C ASN A 21 -5.78 -9.02 7.16
N GLN A 22 -6.27 -10.16 7.65
CA GLN A 22 -7.68 -10.49 7.65
C GLN A 22 -8.15 -10.74 9.08
N VAL A 23 -9.10 -9.93 9.54
CA VAL A 23 -9.69 -10.02 10.88
C VAL A 23 -11.20 -10.09 10.70
N GLU A 24 -11.85 -11.10 11.29
CA GLU A 24 -13.30 -11.33 11.16
C GLU A 24 -13.79 -11.33 9.70
N GLY A 25 -12.97 -11.86 8.78
CA GLY A 25 -13.27 -11.92 7.36
C GLY A 25 -13.08 -10.60 6.60
N LYS A 26 -12.78 -9.48 7.27
CA LYS A 26 -12.52 -8.18 6.66
C LYS A 26 -11.02 -7.95 6.46
N LEU A 27 -10.67 -7.38 5.31
CA LEU A 27 -9.30 -6.97 5.03
C LEU A 27 -8.98 -5.68 5.79
N CYS A 28 -7.84 -5.63 6.44
CA CYS A 28 -7.37 -4.48 7.21
C CYS A 28 -5.85 -4.37 7.18
N GLY A 29 -5.33 -3.17 7.44
CA GLY A 29 -3.91 -2.85 7.40
C GLY A 29 -3.19 -3.06 8.73
N ASP A 30 -1.95 -2.59 8.79
CA ASP A 30 -1.15 -2.57 10.02
C ASP A 30 -1.43 -1.34 10.88
N VAL A 31 -2.11 -0.33 10.33
CA VAL A 31 -2.40 0.94 11.00
C VAL A 31 -3.82 0.93 11.58
N ASP A 32 -3.96 1.48 12.79
CA ASP A 32 -5.28 1.86 13.32
C ASP A 32 -5.78 3.09 12.56
N PHE A 33 -6.48 2.84 11.45
CA PHE A 33 -6.84 3.88 10.49
C PHE A 33 -7.73 4.96 11.11
N GLU A 34 -8.66 4.58 11.98
CA GLU A 34 -9.65 5.50 12.56
C GLU A 34 -9.00 6.55 13.46
N GLU A 35 -8.04 6.14 14.29
CA GLU A 35 -7.32 7.08 15.13
C GLU A 35 -6.27 7.88 14.34
N VAL A 36 -5.54 7.23 13.43
CA VAL A 36 -4.39 7.81 12.74
C VAL A 36 -4.77 8.78 11.63
N VAL A 37 -5.92 8.61 10.96
CA VAL A 37 -6.34 9.48 9.83
C VAL A 37 -6.47 10.95 10.23
N SER A 38 -6.79 11.23 11.49
CA SER A 38 -6.93 12.59 12.01
C SER A 38 -5.59 13.31 12.23
N ILE A 39 -4.49 12.56 12.34
CA ILE A 39 -3.14 13.06 12.64
C ILE A 39 -2.29 13.09 11.36
N ALA A 40 -2.44 12.08 10.52
CA ALA A 40 -1.68 11.93 9.29
C ALA A 40 -2.04 13.04 8.28
N GLY A 41 -1.03 13.52 7.53
CA GLY A 41 -1.27 14.42 6.40
C GLY A 41 -1.81 13.68 5.18
N ALA A 42 -1.45 12.40 5.05
CA ALA A 42 -2.00 11.46 4.07
C ALA A 42 -1.83 10.03 4.58
N ILE A 43 -2.77 9.15 4.25
CA ILE A 43 -2.73 7.73 4.64
C ILE A 43 -3.33 6.87 3.52
N THR A 44 -2.68 5.76 3.20
CA THR A 44 -3.23 4.78 2.24
C THR A 44 -4.30 3.92 2.89
N PRO A 45 -5.47 3.71 2.26
CA PRO A 45 -6.49 2.83 2.81
C PRO A 45 -6.14 1.35 2.61
N VAL A 46 -6.60 0.49 3.51
CA VAL A 46 -6.58 -0.96 3.32
C VAL A 46 -8.00 -1.49 3.55
N PRO A 47 -8.68 -2.05 2.52
CA PRO A 47 -8.22 -2.28 1.14
C PRO A 47 -8.12 -0.99 0.29
N GLY A 48 -7.43 -1.09 -0.85
CA GLY A 48 -7.49 -0.10 -1.94
C GLY A 48 -6.27 0.82 -2.11
N GLY A 49 -5.31 0.77 -1.20
CA GLY A 49 -4.06 1.53 -1.28
C GLY A 49 -2.94 0.79 -1.99
N VAL A 50 -2.03 0.19 -1.23
CA VAL A 50 -0.79 -0.39 -1.77
C VAL A 50 -1.04 -1.64 -2.62
N GLY A 51 -2.03 -2.48 -2.27
CA GLY A 51 -2.32 -3.74 -2.97
C GLY A 51 -2.52 -3.59 -4.49
N PRO A 52 -3.45 -2.73 -4.96
CA PRO A 52 -3.63 -2.45 -6.39
C PRO A 52 -2.36 -1.93 -7.08
N MET A 53 -1.57 -1.09 -6.40
CA MET A 53 -0.32 -0.57 -6.95
C MET A 53 0.74 -1.67 -7.10
N THR A 54 0.82 -2.62 -6.17
CA THR A 54 1.73 -3.78 -6.30
C THR A 54 1.43 -4.59 -7.55
N ILE A 55 0.14 -4.82 -7.87
CA ILE A 55 -0.26 -5.51 -9.10
C ILE A 55 0.12 -4.69 -10.32
N ALA A 56 -0.16 -3.38 -10.33
CA ALA A 56 0.19 -2.51 -11.44
C ALA A 56 1.71 -2.51 -11.71
N SER A 57 2.54 -2.38 -10.68
CA SER A 57 4.00 -2.41 -10.81
C SER A 57 4.52 -3.76 -11.31
N LEU A 58 3.90 -4.88 -10.91
CA LEU A 58 4.26 -6.18 -11.46
C LEU A 58 3.97 -6.24 -12.98
N MET A 59 2.82 -5.72 -13.41
CA MET A 59 2.44 -5.71 -14.82
C MET A 59 3.33 -4.78 -15.64
N GLU A 60 3.68 -3.61 -15.10
CA GLU A 60 4.63 -2.66 -15.71
C GLU A 60 5.99 -3.31 -15.94
N ASN A 61 6.56 -3.91 -14.88
CA ASN A 61 7.83 -4.64 -14.98
C ASN A 61 7.76 -5.77 -16.02
N THR A 62 6.65 -6.51 -16.06
CA THR A 62 6.44 -7.60 -17.03
C THR A 62 6.40 -7.07 -18.46
N ALA A 63 5.67 -5.98 -18.70
CA ALA A 63 5.55 -5.34 -20.01
C ALA A 63 6.88 -4.79 -20.51
N ASP A 64 7.65 -4.15 -19.63
CA ASP A 64 8.96 -3.60 -19.95
C ASP A 64 9.96 -4.69 -20.32
N ILE A 65 9.99 -5.80 -19.57
CA ILE A 65 10.83 -6.95 -19.90
C ILE A 65 10.44 -7.55 -21.26
N ALA A 66 9.14 -7.71 -21.53
CA ALA A 66 8.67 -8.23 -22.81
C ALA A 66 9.08 -7.31 -23.98
N ARG A 67 8.92 -6.00 -23.83
CA ARG A 67 9.33 -5.00 -24.84
C ARG A 67 10.83 -5.07 -25.11
N ASN A 68 11.65 -5.13 -24.06
CA ASN A 68 13.10 -5.18 -24.18
C ASN A 68 13.59 -6.47 -24.84
N ARG A 69 12.94 -7.61 -24.58
CA ARG A 69 13.26 -8.88 -25.25
C ARG A 69 12.92 -8.87 -26.74
N CYS A 70 11.79 -8.29 -27.13
CA CYS A 70 11.40 -8.19 -28.54
C CYS A 70 12.22 -7.14 -29.30
N GLY A 71 12.63 -6.05 -28.64
CA GLY A 71 13.47 -5.00 -29.24
C GLY A 71 14.93 -5.40 -29.49
N HIS A 72 15.43 -6.45 -28.82
CA HIS A 72 16.78 -7.00 -29.07
C HIS A 72 16.82 -8.04 -30.21
N LEU A 73 15.66 -8.36 -30.81
CA LEU A 73 15.52 -9.30 -31.93
C LEU A 73 15.34 -8.61 -33.29
N MET A 74 15.52 -7.28 -33.37
CA MET A 74 15.60 -6.51 -34.62
C MET A 74 17.00 -5.97 -34.85
#